data_AF-A0AAV9ND09-F1
#
_entry.id   AF-A0AAV9ND09-F1
#
_cell.length_a   1.000
_cell.length_b   1.000
_cell.length_c   1.000
_cell.angle_alpha   90.00
_cell.angle_beta   90.00
_cell.angle_gamma   90.00
#
_symmetry.space_group_name_H-M   'P 1'
#
loop_
_entity.id
_entity.type
_entity.pdbx_description
1 polymer ?
#
loop_
_entity_poly.entity_id
_entity_poly.type
_entity_poly.pdbx_seq_one_letter_code
_entity_poly.pdbx_strand_id
1 'polypeptide(L)'
;MRIETCHLCSRPVYPSKGITFVRNDAKLFRFCRSKCHKNFKMKRQPRKLKWTKTSRALRGKEMIVDQNLLLSQFAKRRNAPVKYDRNLVAATMKAMERIEEIRSRRERVYTRRRLSGKAQREARKQQNLKIVAQGEHLIRKEMADLEAARSEMGPMVEQVKKEMEASRVMGEERLRQKTKRKMLVGGGTEEEMDLD
;
A
#
# COMPACT_ATOMS: atom_id res chain seq x y z
N MET A 1 -6.18 29.43 -10.46
CA MET A 1 -6.11 28.31 -11.43
C MET A 1 -6.65 27.04 -10.76
N ARG A 2 -7.52 26.25 -11.42
CA ARG A 2 -8.18 25.08 -10.80
C ARG A 2 -7.86 23.80 -11.57
N ILE A 3 -7.49 22.75 -10.84
CA ILE A 3 -7.31 21.40 -11.40
C ILE A 3 -8.64 20.67 -11.27
N GLU A 4 -9.22 20.29 -12.40
CA GLU A 4 -10.49 19.55 -12.44
C GLU A 4 -10.25 18.05 -12.50
N THR A 5 -11.26 17.26 -12.18
CA THR A 5 -11.19 15.79 -12.31
C THR A 5 -11.86 15.34 -13.61
N CYS A 6 -11.20 14.46 -14.36
CA CYS A 6 -11.76 13.86 -15.56
C CYS A 6 -12.98 12.99 -15.23
N HIS A 7 -14.08 13.17 -15.96
CA HIS A 7 -15.33 12.45 -15.71
C HIS A 7 -15.22 10.93 -15.86
N LEU A 8 -14.41 10.44 -16.81
CA LEU A 8 -14.31 8.99 -17.09
C LEU A 8 -13.26 8.28 -16.23
N CYS A 9 -12.07 8.87 -16.10
CA CYS A 9 -10.92 8.20 -15.49
C CYS A 9 -10.51 8.76 -14.12
N SER A 10 -11.13 9.86 -13.69
CA SER A 10 -10.82 10.56 -12.43
C SER A 10 -9.35 10.99 -12.28
N ARG A 11 -8.63 11.17 -13.40
CA ARG A 11 -7.31 11.80 -13.43
C ARG A 11 -7.44 13.33 -13.37
N PRO A 12 -6.43 14.04 -12.86
CA PRO A 12 -6.40 15.50 -12.89
C PRO A 12 -6.38 16.00 -14.35
N VAL A 13 -7.10 17.09 -14.57
CA VAL A 13 -7.16 17.85 -15.82
C VAL A 13 -6.60 19.22 -15.49
N TYR A 14 -5.38 19.47 -15.98
CA TYR A 14 -4.76 20.77 -15.88
C TYR A 14 -5.41 21.75 -16.85
N PRO A 15 -5.33 23.07 -16.58
CA PRO A 15 -5.78 24.10 -17.51
C PRO A 15 -5.16 23.91 -18.88
N SER A 16 -5.87 24.36 -19.92
CA SER A 16 -5.53 24.21 -21.34
C SER A 16 -5.31 22.76 -21.82
N LYS A 17 -5.55 21.74 -20.99
CA LYS A 17 -5.47 20.32 -21.38
C LYS A 17 -6.83 19.67 -21.42
N GLY A 18 -6.99 18.75 -22.36
CA GLY A 18 -8.19 17.92 -22.46
C GLY A 18 -9.30 18.56 -23.29
N ILE A 19 -10.52 18.02 -23.13
CA ILE A 19 -11.71 18.41 -23.89
C ILE A 19 -12.85 18.62 -22.91
N THR A 20 -13.67 19.63 -23.17
CA THR A 20 -14.89 19.91 -22.39
C THR A 20 -16.10 19.68 -23.28
N PHE A 21 -16.99 18.82 -22.85
CA PHE A 21 -18.28 18.62 -23.50
C PHE A 21 -19.37 19.23 -22.61
N VAL A 22 -20.13 20.16 -23.16
CA VAL A 22 -21.29 20.76 -22.52
C VAL A 22 -22.52 20.07 -23.07
N ARG A 23 -23.33 19.48 -22.20
CA ARG A 23 -24.60 18.86 -22.59
C ARG A 23 -25.75 19.84 -22.39
N ASN A 24 -26.85 19.65 -23.10
CA ASN A 24 -28.04 20.51 -23.06
C ASN A 24 -28.61 20.74 -21.65
N ASP A 25 -28.36 19.82 -20.68
CA ASP A 25 -28.73 19.99 -19.26
C ASP A 25 -27.75 20.87 -18.47
N ALA A 26 -26.97 21.70 -19.17
CA ALA A 26 -25.88 22.53 -18.64
C ALA A 26 -24.80 21.74 -17.85
N LYS A 27 -24.75 20.40 -17.98
CA LYS A 27 -23.69 19.61 -17.32
C LYS A 27 -22.40 19.66 -18.10
N LEU A 28 -21.34 20.02 -17.38
CA LEU A 28 -19.98 20.10 -17.87
C LEU A 28 -19.25 18.77 -17.66
N PHE A 29 -18.88 18.12 -18.76
CA PHE A 29 -18.05 16.92 -18.74
C PHE A 29 -16.64 17.27 -19.18
N ARG A 30 -15.69 17.25 -18.24
CA ARG A 30 -14.26 17.47 -18.51
C ARG A 30 -13.56 16.14 -18.75
N PHE A 31 -12.75 16.05 -19.81
CA PHE A 31 -11.98 14.86 -20.15
C PHE A 31 -10.50 15.17 -20.26
N CYS A 32 -9.63 14.34 -19.65
CA CYS A 32 -8.18 14.57 -19.71
C CYS A 32 -7.56 14.33 -21.10
N ARG A 33 -8.14 13.42 -21.91
CA ARG A 33 -7.58 12.94 -23.20
C ARG A 33 -8.70 12.50 -24.14
N SER A 34 -8.41 12.46 -25.45
CA SER A 34 -9.33 11.97 -26.49
C SER A 34 -9.84 10.54 -26.22
N LYS A 35 -9.02 9.64 -25.65
CA LYS A 35 -9.44 8.30 -25.22
C LYS A 35 -10.65 8.34 -24.28
N CYS A 36 -10.67 9.26 -23.33
CA CYS A 36 -11.77 9.37 -22.37
C CYS A 36 -13.02 9.93 -23.04
N HIS A 37 -12.85 10.94 -23.90
CA HIS A 37 -13.92 11.54 -24.68
C HIS A 37 -14.58 10.54 -25.64
N LYS A 38 -13.79 9.78 -26.41
CA LYS A 38 -14.29 8.72 -27.32
C LYS A 38 -15.06 7.63 -26.56
N ASN A 39 -14.54 7.17 -25.42
CA ASN A 39 -15.24 6.18 -24.59
C ASN A 39 -16.56 6.71 -24.03
N PHE A 40 -16.63 7.99 -23.67
CA PHE A 40 -17.86 8.64 -23.27
C PHE A 40 -18.87 8.72 -24.42
N LYS A 41 -18.44 9.09 -25.63
CA LYS A 41 -19.29 9.07 -26.84
C LYS A 41 -19.81 7.68 -27.16
N MET A 42 -18.99 6.64 -26.98
CA MET A 42 -19.40 5.23 -27.08
C MET A 42 -20.28 4.74 -25.91
N LYS A 43 -20.72 5.63 -25.01
CA LYS A 43 -21.57 5.31 -23.85
C LYS A 43 -20.99 4.20 -22.94
N ARG A 44 -19.66 4.05 -22.91
CA ARG A 44 -19.01 3.04 -22.06
C ARG A 44 -19.05 3.46 -20.60
N GLN A 45 -19.51 2.56 -19.74
CA GLN A 45 -19.66 2.87 -18.32
C GLN A 45 -18.29 2.82 -17.59
N PRO A 46 -17.87 3.89 -16.88
CA PRO A 46 -16.58 3.94 -16.16
C PRO A 46 -16.38 2.78 -15.19
N ARG A 47 -17.45 2.34 -14.52
CA ARG A 47 -17.45 1.23 -13.55
C ARG A 47 -17.02 -0.10 -14.16
N LYS A 48 -17.32 -0.34 -15.44
CA LYS A 48 -16.97 -1.59 -16.14
C LYS A 48 -15.53 -1.56 -16.69
N LEU A 49 -14.99 -0.38 -17.01
CA LEU A 49 -13.66 -0.19 -17.56
C LEU A 49 -12.55 -0.41 -16.50
N LYS A 50 -11.86 -1.56 -16.55
CA LYS A 50 -10.87 -2.02 -15.54
C LYS A 50 -9.76 -1.03 -15.17
N TRP A 51 -9.43 -0.08 -16.04
CA TRP A 51 -8.32 0.88 -15.86
C TRP A 51 -8.73 2.21 -15.21
N THR A 52 -10.03 2.49 -15.07
CA THR A 52 -10.50 3.74 -14.43
C THR A 52 -10.39 3.63 -12.91
N LYS A 53 -10.18 4.76 -12.22
CA LYS A 53 -10.19 4.78 -10.76
C LYS A 53 -11.52 4.30 -10.18
N THR A 54 -12.64 4.71 -10.77
CA THR A 54 -13.99 4.27 -10.36
C THR A 54 -14.12 2.74 -10.37
N SER A 55 -13.60 2.09 -11.41
CA SER A 55 -13.66 0.62 -11.53
C SER A 55 -12.69 -0.08 -10.57
N ARG A 56 -11.57 0.57 -10.23
CA ARG A 56 -10.61 0.07 -9.25
C ARG A 56 -11.17 0.19 -7.83
N ALA A 57 -11.71 1.34 -7.49
CA ALA A 57 -12.43 1.59 -6.24
C ALA A 57 -13.53 0.54 -6.03
N LEU A 58 -14.48 0.39 -6.96
CA LEU A 58 -15.60 -0.56 -6.84
C LEU A 58 -15.14 -2.01 -6.61
N ARG A 59 -14.00 -2.41 -7.18
CA ARG A 59 -13.45 -3.77 -7.03
C ARG A 59 -12.48 -3.91 -5.84
N GLY A 60 -12.43 -2.96 -4.91
CA GLY A 60 -11.52 -3.00 -3.77
C GLY A 60 -10.04 -3.01 -4.17
N LYS A 61 -9.69 -2.33 -5.27
CA LYS A 61 -8.30 -2.19 -5.72
C LYS A 61 -7.63 -0.91 -5.24
N GLU A 62 -8.41 0.05 -4.77
CA GLU A 62 -7.99 1.31 -4.18
C GLU A 62 -8.62 1.42 -2.78
N MET A 63 -7.95 2.11 -1.87
CA MET A 63 -8.50 2.40 -0.55
C MET A 63 -9.59 3.48 -0.70
N ILE A 64 -10.86 3.13 -0.42
CA ILE A 64 -12.01 4.04 -0.57
C ILE A 64 -12.38 4.71 0.76
N VAL A 65 -12.34 3.95 1.85
CA VAL A 65 -12.84 4.38 3.17
C VAL A 65 -11.66 4.39 4.13
N ASP A 66 -10.95 5.50 4.15
CA ASP A 66 -10.14 5.83 5.33
C ASP A 66 -11.09 6.41 6.37
N GLN A 67 -11.16 5.77 7.56
CA GLN A 67 -11.93 6.24 8.72
C GLN A 67 -11.52 7.69 9.12
N ASN A 68 -10.36 8.14 8.65
CA ASN A 68 -9.92 9.54 8.64
C ASN A 68 -10.33 10.21 7.32
N LEU A 69 -11.63 10.50 7.19
CA LEU A 69 -12.25 11.26 6.11
C LEU A 69 -11.74 12.72 5.98
N LEU A 70 -10.50 12.99 6.42
CA LEU A 70 -9.76 14.23 6.25
C LEU A 70 -9.62 14.58 4.76
N LEU A 71 -9.39 13.64 3.83
CA LEU A 71 -9.30 14.05 2.41
C LEU A 71 -10.64 14.47 1.81
N SER A 72 -11.77 13.85 2.14
CA SER A 72 -13.07 14.29 1.61
C SER A 72 -13.53 15.59 2.28
N GLN A 73 -13.17 15.83 3.55
CA GLN A 73 -13.44 17.08 4.23
C GLN A 73 -12.53 18.21 3.73
N PHE A 74 -11.23 17.94 3.50
CA PHE A 74 -10.25 18.92 3.05
C PHE A 74 -10.36 19.20 1.55
N ALA A 75 -10.63 18.18 0.71
CA ALA A 75 -10.86 18.34 -0.73
C ALA A 75 -12.32 18.69 -1.09
N LYS A 76 -13.17 18.95 -0.08
CA LYS A 76 -14.56 19.40 -0.29
C LYS A 76 -14.55 20.73 -1.04
N ARG A 77 -15.44 20.86 -2.03
CA ARG A 77 -15.72 22.17 -2.64
C ARG A 77 -16.38 23.07 -1.60
N ARG A 78 -15.70 24.15 -1.20
CA ARG A 78 -16.26 25.17 -0.32
C ARG A 78 -17.01 26.19 -1.18
N ASN A 79 -18.28 26.41 -0.86
CA ASN A 79 -19.12 27.38 -1.56
C ASN A 79 -19.12 28.76 -0.87
N ALA A 80 -18.73 28.82 0.41
CA ALA A 80 -18.54 30.07 1.15
C ALA A 80 -17.04 30.38 1.26
N PRO A 81 -16.59 31.59 0.84
CA PRO A 81 -15.22 32.03 1.07
C PRO A 81 -15.02 32.41 2.54
N VAL A 82 -13.79 32.24 3.02
CA VAL A 82 -13.34 32.76 4.33
C VAL A 82 -12.42 33.95 4.04
N LYS A 83 -12.40 34.93 4.94
CA LYS A 83 -11.45 36.05 4.84
C LYS A 83 -10.01 35.51 4.83
N TYR A 84 -9.14 36.17 4.08
CA TYR A 84 -7.74 35.77 4.01
C TYR A 84 -7.05 36.03 5.35
N ASP A 85 -6.50 34.97 5.94
CA ASP A 85 -5.65 35.05 7.13
C ASP A 85 -4.33 34.32 6.86
N ARG A 86 -3.20 35.02 7.00
CA ARG A 86 -1.87 34.45 6.71
C ARG A 86 -1.55 33.24 7.57
N ASN A 87 -1.86 33.30 8.86
CA ASN A 87 -1.64 32.21 9.81
C ASN A 87 -2.45 30.96 9.46
N LEU A 88 -3.71 31.15 9.02
CA LEU A 88 -4.57 30.07 8.54
C LEU A 88 -4.02 29.41 7.28
N VAL A 89 -3.54 30.22 6.33
CA VAL A 89 -2.93 29.71 5.09
C VAL A 89 -1.65 28.92 5.40
N ALA A 90 -0.78 29.44 6.26
CA ALA A 90 0.45 28.75 6.66
C ALA A 90 0.16 27.41 7.37
N ALA A 91 -0.83 27.39 8.28
CA ALA A 91 -1.27 26.17 8.95
C ALA A 91 -1.86 25.14 7.97
N THR A 92 -2.66 25.59 7.00
CA THR A 92 -3.27 24.67 6.02
C THR A 92 -2.24 24.07 5.06
N MET A 93 -1.20 24.81 4.65
CA MET A 93 -0.10 24.26 3.84
C MET A 93 0.63 23.12 4.57
N LYS A 94 1.04 23.34 5.82
CA LYS A 94 1.68 22.31 6.66
C LYS A 94 0.78 21.09 6.87
N ALA A 95 -0.52 21.33 7.09
CA ALA A 95 -1.49 20.25 7.25
C ALA A 95 -1.66 19.42 5.96
N MET A 96 -1.66 20.05 4.78
CA MET A 96 -1.79 19.35 3.50
C MET A 96 -0.62 18.41 3.22
N GLU A 97 0.62 18.84 3.47
CA GLU A 97 1.82 18.00 3.34
C GLU A 97 1.72 16.77 4.24
N ARG A 98 1.40 17.00 5.53
CA ARG A 98 1.25 15.92 6.50
C ARG A 98 0.15 14.91 6.12
N ILE A 99 -0.95 15.38 5.56
CA ILE A 99 -2.06 14.53 5.13
C ILE A 99 -1.64 13.64 3.96
N GLU A 100 -0.89 14.15 2.98
CA GLU A 100 -0.45 13.38 1.82
C GLU A 100 0.58 12.30 2.23
N GLU A 101 1.46 12.58 3.20
CA GLU A 101 2.35 11.57 3.80
C GLU A 101 1.57 10.41 4.41
N ILE A 102 0.58 10.71 5.26
CA ILE A 102 -0.24 9.70 5.94
C ILE A 102 -0.98 8.87 4.89
N ARG A 103 -1.56 9.52 3.89
CA ARG A 103 -2.27 8.86 2.78
C ARG A 103 -1.36 7.91 2.01
N SER A 104 -0.17 8.36 1.60
CA SER A 104 0.77 7.54 0.84
C SER A 104 1.22 6.30 1.64
N ARG A 105 1.44 6.46 2.95
CA ARG A 105 1.77 5.36 3.87
C ARG A 105 0.62 4.35 3.95
N ARG A 106 -0.62 4.82 4.11
CA ARG A 106 -1.81 3.96 4.19
C ARG A 106 -2.09 3.23 2.88
N GLU A 107 -2.00 3.92 1.75
CA GLU A 107 -2.16 3.32 0.42
C GLU A 107 -1.10 2.23 0.17
N ARG A 108 0.14 2.47 0.60
CA ARG A 108 1.21 1.46 0.54
C ARG A 108 0.88 0.22 1.39
N VAL A 109 0.40 0.41 2.62
CA VAL A 109 0.00 -0.71 3.50
C VAL A 109 -1.17 -1.49 2.90
N TYR A 110 -2.19 -0.81 2.37
CA TYR A 110 -3.33 -1.45 1.71
C TYR A 110 -2.90 -2.23 0.47
N THR A 111 -2.06 -1.63 -0.36
CA THR A 111 -1.51 -2.28 -1.55
C THR A 111 -0.67 -3.49 -1.17
N ARG A 112 0.16 -3.39 -0.12
CA ARG A 112 0.94 -4.50 0.43
C ARG A 112 0.04 -5.63 0.94
N ARG A 113 -1.00 -5.33 1.73
CA ARG A 113 -1.95 -6.33 2.26
C ARG A 113 -2.75 -7.00 1.14
N ARG A 114 -3.12 -6.25 0.10
CA ARG A 114 -3.82 -6.80 -1.06
C ARG A 114 -2.92 -7.68 -1.92
N LEU A 115 -1.66 -7.30 -2.10
CA LEU A 115 -0.67 -8.04 -2.91
C LEU A 115 0.06 -9.13 -2.12
N SER A 116 -0.01 -9.14 -0.79
CA SER A 116 0.64 -10.16 0.03
C SER A 116 0.05 -11.55 -0.20
N GLY A 117 -1.22 -11.61 -0.64
CA GLY A 117 -1.80 -12.74 -1.37
C GLY A 117 -1.37 -14.12 -0.88
N LYS A 118 -1.40 -14.37 0.43
CA LYS A 118 -0.92 -15.62 1.03
C LYS A 118 -1.52 -16.83 0.31
N ALA A 119 -2.83 -16.79 0.07
CA ALA A 119 -3.55 -17.80 -0.70
C ALA A 119 -3.05 -17.97 -2.15
N GLN A 120 -2.71 -16.89 -2.86
CA GLN A 120 -2.16 -16.99 -4.22
C GLN A 120 -0.73 -17.53 -4.22
N ARG A 121 0.08 -17.21 -3.21
CA ARG A 121 1.43 -17.74 -3.05
C ARG A 121 1.40 -19.23 -2.73
N GLU A 122 0.52 -19.65 -1.83
CA GLU A 122 0.31 -21.06 -1.48
C GLU A 122 -0.21 -21.85 -2.68
N ALA A 123 -1.22 -21.33 -3.40
CA ALA A 123 -1.71 -21.96 -4.63
C ALA A 123 -0.62 -22.08 -5.70
N ARG A 124 0.21 -21.04 -5.88
CA ARG A 124 1.36 -21.09 -6.80
C ARG A 124 2.40 -22.11 -6.35
N LYS A 125 2.68 -22.23 -5.05
CA LYS A 125 3.59 -23.25 -4.49
C LYS A 125 3.06 -24.66 -4.80
N GLN A 126 1.77 -24.91 -4.60
CA GLN A 126 1.14 -26.17 -4.93
C GLN A 126 1.19 -26.48 -6.44
N GLN A 127 0.96 -25.47 -7.29
CA GLN A 127 1.09 -25.63 -8.75
C GLN A 127 2.52 -25.94 -9.15
N ASN A 128 3.51 -25.24 -8.60
CA ASN A 128 4.92 -25.50 -8.87
C ASN A 128 5.32 -26.92 -8.43
N LEU A 129 4.87 -27.38 -7.26
CA LEU A 129 5.10 -28.75 -6.81
C LEU A 129 4.51 -29.78 -7.78
N LYS A 130 3.29 -29.53 -8.31
CA LYS A 130 2.68 -30.40 -9.33
C LYS A 130 3.47 -30.41 -10.64
N ILE A 131 3.95 -29.26 -11.09
CA ILE A 131 4.76 -29.15 -12.31
C ILE A 131 6.08 -29.90 -12.16
N VAL A 132 6.75 -29.78 -11.01
CA VAL A 132 8.00 -30.51 -10.72
C VAL A 132 7.74 -32.01 -10.69
N ALA A 133 6.65 -32.46 -10.04
CA ALA A 133 6.28 -33.88 -10.01
C ALA A 133 5.99 -34.45 -11.42
N GLN A 134 5.35 -33.67 -12.30
CA GLN A 134 5.10 -34.07 -13.69
C GLN A 134 6.37 -34.01 -14.56
N GLY A 135 7.26 -33.07 -14.26
CA GLY A 135 8.49 -32.78 -15.00
C GLY A 135 9.75 -33.43 -14.43
N GLU A 136 9.62 -34.41 -13.53
CA GLU A 136 10.76 -35.02 -12.81
C GLU A 136 11.85 -35.55 -13.76
N HIS A 137 11.43 -36.11 -14.89
CA HIS A 137 12.31 -36.61 -15.95
C HIS A 137 13.22 -35.54 -16.59
N LEU A 138 12.86 -34.26 -16.52
CA LEU A 138 13.65 -33.15 -17.09
C LEU A 138 14.78 -32.69 -16.14
N ILE A 139 14.69 -33.02 -14.86
CA ILE A 139 15.56 -32.49 -13.79
C ILE A 139 16.49 -33.59 -13.24
N ARG A 140 16.44 -34.81 -13.81
CA ARG A 140 17.10 -36.00 -13.26
C ARG A 140 18.61 -35.86 -13.08
N LYS A 141 19.29 -35.18 -14.00
CA LYS A 141 20.74 -34.90 -13.92
C LYS A 141 21.05 -33.90 -12.81
N GLU A 142 20.29 -32.81 -12.73
CA GLU A 142 20.44 -31.78 -11.70
C GLU A 142 20.12 -32.31 -10.29
N MET A 143 19.15 -33.24 -10.17
CA MET A 143 18.85 -33.93 -8.91
C MET A 143 20.00 -34.83 -8.46
N ALA A 144 20.59 -35.61 -9.37
CA ALA A 144 21.73 -36.48 -9.06
C ALA A 144 22.99 -35.68 -8.67
N ASP A 145 23.26 -34.58 -9.37
CA ASP A 145 24.38 -33.68 -9.07
C ASP A 145 24.18 -33.00 -7.69
N LEU A 146 22.95 -32.61 -7.34
CA LEU A 146 22.61 -32.07 -6.02
C LEU A 146 22.70 -33.11 -4.90
N GLU A 147 22.31 -34.36 -5.15
CA GLU A 147 22.42 -35.45 -4.19
C GLU A 147 23.89 -35.81 -3.90
N ALA A 148 24.74 -35.82 -4.93
CA ALA A 148 26.19 -36.00 -4.79
C ALA A 148 26.82 -34.85 -3.99
N ALA A 149 26.49 -33.60 -4.31
CA ALA A 149 26.99 -32.44 -3.54
C ALA A 149 26.51 -32.47 -2.07
N ARG A 150 25.30 -32.98 -1.81
CA ARG A 150 24.73 -33.08 -0.46
C ARG A 150 25.37 -34.19 0.36
N SER A 151 25.76 -35.31 -0.25
CA SER A 151 26.47 -36.40 0.45
C SER A 151 27.90 -36.01 0.79
N GLU A 152 28.58 -35.26 -0.09
CA GLU A 152 29.92 -34.70 0.17
C GLU A 152 29.91 -33.66 1.30
N MET A 153 28.89 -32.78 1.32
CA MET A 153 28.78 -31.71 2.34
C MET A 153 28.10 -32.16 3.65
N GLY A 154 27.45 -33.33 3.66
CA GLY A 154 26.72 -33.89 4.80
C GLY A 154 27.53 -33.99 6.11
N PRO A 155 28.70 -34.64 6.13
CA PRO A 155 29.48 -34.81 7.36
C PRO A 155 30.01 -33.48 7.92
N MET A 156 30.34 -32.53 7.05
CA MET A 156 30.86 -31.22 7.45
C MET A 156 29.77 -30.34 8.09
N VAL A 157 28.54 -30.40 7.57
CA VAL A 157 27.40 -29.65 8.14
C VAL A 157 26.94 -30.24 9.47
N GLU A 158 27.03 -31.56 9.65
CA GLU A 158 26.73 -32.22 10.94
C GLU A 158 27.74 -31.88 12.03
N GLN A 159 29.03 -31.80 11.67
CA GLN A 159 30.08 -31.35 12.59
C GLN A 159 29.85 -29.90 13.03
N VAL A 160 29.59 -28.99 12.08
CA VAL A 160 29.30 -27.58 12.39
C VAL A 160 28.05 -27.43 13.26
N LYS A 161 26.99 -28.22 13.01
CA LYS A 161 25.79 -28.19 13.86
C LYS A 161 26.07 -28.66 15.29
N LYS A 162 26.83 -29.75 15.46
CA LYS A 162 27.25 -30.23 16.78
C LYS A 162 28.11 -29.21 17.52
N GLU A 163 29.02 -28.55 16.82
CA GLU A 163 29.83 -27.47 17.38
C GLU A 163 28.98 -26.25 17.79
N MET A 164 27.98 -25.89 16.97
CA MET A 164 27.06 -24.78 17.25
C MET A 164 26.09 -25.08 18.40
N GLU A 165 25.63 -26.34 18.54
CA GLU A 165 24.84 -26.78 19.69
C GLU A 165 25.68 -26.86 20.97
N ALA A 166 26.94 -27.29 20.89
CA ALA A 166 27.86 -27.32 22.02
C ALA A 166 28.26 -25.92 22.50
N SER A 167 28.29 -24.92 21.60
CA SER A 167 28.62 -23.52 21.93
C SER A 167 27.40 -22.66 22.28
N ARG A 168 26.19 -23.23 22.27
CA ARG A 168 24.96 -22.53 22.70
C ARG A 168 24.90 -22.46 24.23
N VAL A 169 25.43 -21.37 24.79
CA VAL A 169 25.32 -21.04 26.22
C VAL A 169 23.85 -20.88 26.62
N MET A 170 23.34 -21.80 27.45
CA MET A 170 22.01 -21.75 28.05
C MET A 170 22.00 -20.78 29.24
N GLY A 171 21.87 -19.48 28.96
CA GLY A 171 21.55 -18.48 29.98
C GLY A 171 20.08 -18.08 29.87
N GLU A 172 19.30 -18.23 30.95
CA GLU A 172 17.95 -17.66 31.00
C GLU A 172 18.01 -16.15 30.81
N GLU A 173 17.34 -15.66 29.78
CA GLU A 173 17.17 -14.23 29.51
C GLU A 173 16.32 -13.62 30.63
N ARG A 174 16.96 -13.04 31.65
CA ARG A 174 16.24 -12.18 32.61
C ARG A 174 15.69 -10.98 31.84
N LEU A 175 14.37 -10.96 31.67
CA LEU A 175 13.60 -9.85 31.10
C LEU A 175 13.98 -8.55 31.82
N ARG A 176 14.77 -7.71 31.17
CA ARG A 176 15.14 -6.39 31.67
C ARG A 176 13.89 -5.50 31.61
N GLN A 177 13.19 -5.38 32.73
CA GLN A 177 12.07 -4.45 32.90
C GLN A 177 12.54 -3.05 32.49
N LYS A 178 11.98 -2.51 31.41
CA LYS A 178 12.22 -1.12 31.00
C LYS A 178 11.27 -0.24 31.80
N THR A 179 11.76 0.35 32.88
CA THR A 179 11.07 1.46 33.57
C THR A 179 11.03 2.67 32.63
N LYS A 180 9.85 3.03 32.14
CA LYS A 180 9.66 4.31 31.42
C LYS A 180 9.46 5.41 32.46
N ARG A 181 10.38 6.37 32.49
CA ARG A 181 10.21 7.62 33.26
C ARG A 181 9.42 8.62 32.44
N LYS A 182 8.28 9.07 32.95
CA LYS A 182 7.49 10.15 32.35
C LYS A 182 7.86 11.45 33.06
N MET A 183 8.36 12.44 32.33
CA MET A 183 8.62 13.77 32.88
C MET A 183 7.31 14.56 32.98
N LEU A 184 6.99 15.04 34.17
CA LEU A 184 5.87 15.94 34.43
C LEU A 184 6.29 17.39 34.21
N VAL A 185 5.34 18.22 33.77
CA VAL A 185 5.53 19.66 33.61
C VAL A 185 5.64 20.27 35.00
N GLY A 186 6.87 20.60 35.41
CA GLY A 186 7.24 21.01 36.78
C GLY A 186 8.55 20.40 37.28
N GLY A 187 9.14 19.45 36.54
CA GLY A 187 10.47 18.92 36.83
C GLY A 187 10.52 17.64 37.68
N GLY A 188 9.37 17.06 38.04
CA GLY A 188 9.28 15.73 38.66
C GLY A 188 9.17 14.60 37.64
N THR A 189 9.73 13.44 37.94
CA THR A 189 9.55 12.20 37.15
C THR A 189 8.69 11.20 37.92
N GLU A 190 7.61 10.71 37.31
CA GLU A 190 6.83 9.57 37.83
C GLU A 190 7.27 8.29 37.13
N GLU A 191 7.41 7.22 37.91
CA GLU A 191 7.74 5.86 37.45
C GLU A 191 6.45 5.05 37.36
N GLU A 192 6.00 4.76 36.14
CA GLU A 192 4.83 3.91 35.89
C GLU A 192 5.32 2.45 35.77
N MET A 193 4.99 1.61 36.75
CA MET A 193 5.18 0.16 36.67
C MET A 193 3.99 -0.46 35.95
N ASP A 194 4.19 -0.88 34.70
CA ASP A 194 3.30 -1.84 34.07
C ASP A 194 3.58 -3.22 34.71
N LEU A 195 2.72 -3.65 35.62
CA LEU A 195 2.61 -5.07 36.02
C LEU A 195 1.84 -5.79 34.90
N ASP A 196 2.44 -6.86 34.38
CA ASP A 196 1.96 -7.68 33.25
C ASP A 196 0.46 -8.03 33.29
#